data_AF-A0A9X5XCR2-F1
#
_entry.id   AF-A0A9X5XCR2-F1
#
_cell.length_a   1.000
_cell.length_b   1.000
_cell.length_c   1.000
_cell.angle_alpha   90.00
_cell.angle_beta   90.00
_cell.angle_gamma   90.00
#
_symmetry.space_group_name_H-M   'P 1'
#
loop_
_entity.id
_entity.type
_entity.pdbx_description
1 polymer ?
#
loop_
_entity_poly.entity_id
_entity_poly.type
_entity_poly.pdbx_seq_one_letter_code
_entity_poly.pdbx_strand_id
1 'polypeptide(L)'
;MGKRPAVRTALPAPLFGEGITVLGRTLWQLTWRNRTAIERDARTLKELRRVPYPDDGWGVCLDRARHRLVTSDGSSRLTFRDPGSLAKTGEVAVTEGGRPVTELNELECVGAAVYANVLFTDRIVRIDPVTGAVTASIDASGLLRDDELVPGAALNGIAAVPGTHQFLITGKFWPRMFRVTLAPA
;
A
#
# COMPACT_ATOMS: atom_id res chain seq x y z
N MET A 1 16.03 10.62 7.69
CA MET A 1 15.48 11.98 7.91
C MET A 1 14.84 12.45 6.62
N GLY A 2 13.53 12.73 6.66
CA GLY A 2 12.77 13.25 5.50
C GLY A 2 13.02 14.75 5.31
N LYS A 3 13.26 15.17 4.07
CA LYS A 3 13.27 16.60 3.70
C LYS A 3 11.83 17.10 3.61
N ARG A 4 11.62 18.41 3.71
CA ARG A 4 10.32 19.00 3.37
C ARG A 4 9.97 18.65 1.91
N PRO A 5 8.69 18.36 1.60
CA PRO A 5 8.29 18.03 0.24
C PRO A 5 8.58 19.21 -0.69
N ALA A 6 9.23 18.92 -1.82
CA ALA A 6 9.55 19.93 -2.84
C ALA A 6 8.31 20.34 -3.65
N VAL A 7 7.36 19.42 -3.81
CA VAL A 7 6.09 19.63 -4.52
C VAL A 7 4.97 19.03 -3.68
N ARG A 8 3.82 19.71 -3.67
CA ARG A 8 2.59 19.23 -3.05
C ARG A 8 1.41 19.70 -3.89
N THR A 9 0.35 18.89 -3.95
CA THR A 9 -0.93 19.29 -4.52
C THR A 9 -2.03 18.89 -3.56
N ALA A 10 -3.05 19.74 -3.41
CA ALA A 10 -4.26 19.36 -2.69
C ALA A 10 -5.08 18.40 -3.56
N LEU A 11 -5.76 17.46 -2.92
CA LEU A 11 -6.83 16.68 -3.53
C LEU A 11 -8.14 17.43 -3.28
N PRO A 12 -8.89 17.84 -4.30
CA PRO A 12 -10.11 18.62 -4.11
C PRO A 12 -11.21 17.77 -3.48
N ALA A 13 -11.96 18.35 -2.54
CA ALA A 13 -13.19 17.75 -2.04
C ALA A 13 -14.19 17.49 -3.19
N PRO A 14 -15.00 16.43 -3.14
CA PRO A 14 -15.18 15.48 -2.03
C PRO A 14 -14.30 14.22 -2.13
N LEU A 15 -13.18 14.28 -2.86
CA LEU A 15 -12.32 13.11 -3.03
C LEU A 15 -11.55 12.80 -1.74
N PHE A 16 -11.51 11.52 -1.39
CA PHE A 16 -10.67 11.03 -0.29
C PHE A 16 -9.58 10.13 -0.88
N GLY A 17 -8.32 10.50 -0.68
CA GLY A 17 -7.18 9.79 -1.27
C GLY A 17 -6.77 8.57 -0.45
N GLU A 18 -6.41 7.49 -1.12
CA GLU A 18 -5.94 6.24 -0.52
C GLU A 18 -4.55 5.88 -1.09
N GLY A 19 -4.32 4.63 -1.47
CA GLY A 19 -3.04 4.13 -1.93
C GLY A 19 -2.47 4.88 -3.13
N ILE A 20 -1.14 5.02 -3.14
CA ILE A 20 -0.38 5.61 -4.23
C ILE A 20 0.76 4.67 -4.65
N THR A 21 1.08 4.63 -5.94
CA THR A 21 2.31 3.94 -6.40
C THR A 21 2.91 4.60 -7.63
N VAL A 22 4.24 4.52 -7.76
CA VAL A 22 5.01 5.20 -8.81
C VAL A 22 5.39 4.21 -9.91
N LEU A 23 5.04 4.55 -11.16
CA LEU A 23 5.28 3.76 -12.37
C LEU A 23 6.45 4.31 -13.22
N GLY A 24 7.29 5.15 -12.60
CA GLY A 24 8.38 5.86 -13.26
C GLY A 24 8.05 7.33 -13.41
N ARG A 25 7.59 7.76 -14.59
CA ARG A 25 7.23 9.17 -14.85
C ARG A 25 5.85 9.54 -14.32
N THR A 26 4.97 8.56 -14.15
CA THR A 26 3.62 8.76 -13.63
C THR A 26 3.44 8.02 -12.30
N LEU A 27 2.39 8.37 -11.58
CA LEU A 27 1.91 7.65 -10.42
C LEU A 27 0.40 7.48 -10.51
N TRP A 28 -0.09 6.40 -9.89
CA TRP A 28 -1.51 6.22 -9.63
C TRP A 28 -1.83 6.64 -8.21
N GLN A 29 -2.97 7.29 -8.03
CA GLN A 29 -3.58 7.60 -6.74
C GLN A 29 -5.00 7.06 -6.73
N LEU A 30 -5.28 6.12 -5.82
CA LEU A 30 -6.62 5.59 -5.58
C LEU A 30 -7.45 6.57 -4.76
N THR A 31 -8.77 6.43 -4.83
CA THR A 31 -9.71 7.19 -4.00
C THR A 31 -10.69 6.27 -3.30
N TRP A 32 -11.14 6.67 -2.11
CA TRP A 32 -12.09 5.91 -1.31
C TRP A 32 -13.52 6.23 -1.74
N ARG A 33 -14.26 5.22 -2.22
CA ARG A 33 -15.69 5.28 -2.60
C ARG A 33 -16.08 6.27 -3.69
N ASN A 34 -15.18 7.12 -4.18
CA ASN A 34 -15.45 8.04 -5.29
C ASN A 34 -15.47 7.34 -6.66
N ARG A 35 -15.17 6.04 -6.70
CA ARG A 35 -15.16 5.18 -7.90
C ARG A 35 -14.22 5.64 -9.02
N THR A 36 -13.11 6.28 -8.67
CA THR A 36 -12.13 6.80 -9.63
C THR A 36 -10.69 6.65 -9.13
N ALA A 37 -9.74 6.54 -10.05
CA ALA A 37 -8.32 6.66 -9.77
C ALA A 37 -7.71 7.76 -10.64
N ILE A 38 -6.69 8.43 -10.10
CA ILE A 38 -6.06 9.59 -10.73
C ILE A 38 -4.65 9.23 -11.17
N GLU A 39 -4.36 9.40 -12.45
CA GLU A 39 -2.99 9.36 -12.95
C GLU A 39 -2.39 10.75 -12.82
N ARG A 40 -1.19 10.83 -12.23
CA ARG A 40 -0.46 12.10 -12.07
C ARG A 40 0.94 11.98 -12.63
N ASP A 41 1.51 13.10 -13.04
CA ASP A 41 2.96 13.20 -13.26
C ASP A 41 3.67 13.06 -11.91
N ALA A 42 4.61 12.13 -11.79
CA ALA A 42 5.22 11.77 -10.51
C ALA A 42 6.16 12.85 -9.94
N ARG A 43 6.57 13.82 -10.76
CA ARG A 43 7.48 14.90 -10.34
C ARG A 43 6.72 16.17 -9.95
N THR A 44 5.70 16.51 -10.72
CA THR A 44 4.92 17.75 -10.57
C THR A 44 3.60 17.54 -9.84
N LEU A 45 3.16 16.29 -9.68
CA LEU A 45 1.86 15.89 -9.14
C LEU A 45 0.65 16.41 -9.92
N LYS A 46 0.89 17.00 -11.10
CA LYS A 46 -0.17 17.45 -12.01
C LYS A 46 -1.01 16.26 -12.42
N GLU A 47 -2.32 16.40 -12.28
CA GLU A 47 -3.28 15.42 -12.79
C GLU A 47 -3.15 15.32 -14.32
N LEU A 48 -2.94 14.10 -14.80
CA LEU A 48 -2.86 13.78 -16.23
C LEU A 48 -4.21 13.32 -16.75
N ARG A 49 -4.87 12.43 -15.99
CA ARG A 49 -6.24 11.96 -16.27
C ARG A 49 -6.84 11.24 -15.07
N ARG A 50 -8.12 10.90 -15.20
CA ARG A 50 -8.84 10.00 -14.31
C ARG A 50 -9.32 8.78 -15.05
N VAL A 51 -9.42 7.66 -14.35
CA VAL A 51 -10.01 6.43 -14.86
C VAL A 51 -11.10 5.92 -13.92
N PRO A 52 -12.10 5.18 -14.42
CA PRO A 52 -13.06 4.47 -13.57
C PRO A 52 -12.35 3.45 -12.68
N TYR A 53 -12.75 3.37 -11.42
CA TYR A 53 -12.24 2.38 -10.47
C TYR A 53 -13.44 1.86 -9.66
N PRO A 54 -14.05 0.73 -10.05
CA PRO A 54 -15.35 0.32 -9.50
C PRO A 54 -15.28 -0.24 -8.07
N ASP A 55 -14.09 -0.62 -7.61
CA ASP A 55 -13.85 -1.23 -6.31
C ASP A 55 -13.55 -0.17 -5.23
N ASP A 56 -13.60 -0.54 -3.96
CA ASP A 56 -12.97 0.29 -2.92
C ASP A 56 -11.44 0.22 -3.10
N GLY A 57 -10.76 1.36 -3.15
CA GLY A 57 -9.31 1.39 -3.36
C GLY A 57 -8.59 1.69 -2.07
N TRP A 58 -7.91 0.70 -1.47
CA TRP A 58 -7.14 0.89 -0.23
C TRP A 58 -5.65 1.00 -0.55
N GLY A 59 -4.93 -0.11 -0.69
CA GLY A 59 -3.51 -0.11 -1.06
C GLY A 59 -3.28 -0.36 -2.55
N VAL A 60 -2.13 0.11 -3.06
CA VAL A 60 -1.64 -0.21 -4.41
C VAL A 60 -0.13 -0.28 -4.43
N CYS A 61 0.43 -1.30 -5.08
CA CYS A 61 1.87 -1.38 -5.36
C CYS A 61 2.16 -1.89 -6.77
N LEU A 62 3.37 -1.64 -7.26
CA LEU A 62 3.85 -2.11 -8.56
C LEU A 62 4.68 -3.39 -8.40
N ASP A 63 4.12 -4.52 -8.82
CA ASP A 63 4.87 -5.77 -9.01
C ASP A 63 5.70 -5.63 -10.28
N ARG A 64 6.94 -5.16 -10.10
CA ARG A 64 7.89 -4.91 -11.20
C ARG A 64 8.30 -6.20 -11.91
N ALA A 65 8.35 -7.33 -11.20
CA ALA A 65 8.75 -8.61 -11.79
C ALA A 65 7.74 -9.11 -12.82
N ARG A 66 6.45 -8.82 -12.61
CA ARG A 66 5.36 -9.22 -13.51
C ARG A 66 4.76 -8.09 -14.32
N HIS A 67 5.29 -6.87 -14.17
CA HIS A 67 4.79 -5.66 -14.81
C HIS A 67 3.27 -5.49 -14.62
N ARG A 68 2.82 -5.55 -13.36
CA ARG A 68 1.40 -5.39 -13.00
C ARG A 68 1.24 -4.58 -11.72
N LEU A 69 0.09 -3.97 -11.56
CA LEU A 69 -0.30 -3.38 -10.28
C LEU A 69 -1.00 -4.43 -9.43
N VAL A 70 -0.83 -4.32 -8.12
CA VAL A 70 -1.56 -5.10 -7.12
C VAL A 70 -2.32 -4.11 -6.25
N THR A 71 -3.62 -4.35 -6.05
CA THR A 71 -4.47 -3.50 -5.20
C THR A 71 -5.20 -4.32 -4.14
N SER A 72 -5.48 -3.69 -3.00
CA SER A 72 -6.34 -4.18 -1.94
C SER A 72 -7.56 -3.28 -1.78
N ASP A 73 -8.59 -3.82 -1.15
CA ASP A 73 -9.89 -3.17 -0.91
C ASP A 73 -10.45 -3.44 0.50
N GLY A 74 -9.61 -3.97 1.40
CA GLY A 74 -10.03 -4.44 2.74
C GLY A 74 -10.58 -5.88 2.76
N SER A 75 -10.86 -6.50 1.61
CA SER A 75 -11.21 -7.92 1.56
C SER A 75 -9.97 -8.81 1.76
N SER A 76 -10.18 -10.13 1.72
CA SER A 76 -9.11 -11.12 1.69
C SER A 76 -8.58 -11.42 0.28
N ARG A 77 -8.73 -10.48 -0.67
CA ARG A 77 -8.24 -10.64 -2.04
C ARG A 77 -7.26 -9.54 -2.41
N LEU A 78 -6.21 -9.93 -3.12
CA LEU A 78 -5.39 -9.00 -3.88
C LEU A 78 -5.84 -9.04 -5.34
N THR A 79 -6.13 -7.88 -5.90
CA THR A 79 -6.54 -7.74 -7.30
C THR A 79 -5.34 -7.32 -8.15
N PHE A 80 -5.13 -8.00 -9.27
CA PHE A 80 -4.11 -7.64 -10.26
C PHE A 80 -4.69 -6.71 -11.30
N ARG A 81 -3.94 -5.67 -11.66
CA ARG A 81 -4.40 -4.65 -12.60
C ARG A 81 -3.35 -4.30 -13.63
N ASP A 82 -3.81 -3.98 -14.83
CA ASP A 82 -2.98 -3.45 -15.90
C ASP A 82 -2.40 -2.08 -15.47
N PRO A 83 -1.08 -1.86 -15.57
CA PRO A 83 -0.45 -0.61 -15.14
C PRO A 83 -0.89 0.61 -15.94
N GLY A 84 -1.27 0.43 -17.21
CA GLY A 84 -1.67 1.52 -18.10
C GLY A 84 -3.13 1.94 -17.90
N SER A 85 -4.03 1.05 -17.51
CA SER A 85 -5.47 1.32 -17.50
C SER A 85 -6.15 1.13 -16.15
N LEU A 86 -5.46 0.50 -15.17
CA LEU A 86 -6.05 -0.01 -13.92
C LEU A 86 -7.15 -1.07 -14.12
N ALA A 87 -7.34 -1.58 -15.33
CA ALA A 87 -8.29 -2.65 -15.59
C ALA A 87 -7.88 -3.92 -14.82
N LYS A 88 -8.84 -4.58 -14.19
CA LYS A 88 -8.64 -5.86 -13.50
C LYS A 88 -8.20 -6.93 -14.51
N THR A 89 -7.10 -7.61 -14.21
CA THR A 89 -6.54 -8.70 -15.02
C THR A 89 -6.57 -10.05 -14.31
N GLY A 90 -6.82 -10.04 -13.00
CA GLY A 90 -6.93 -11.25 -12.19
C GLY A 90 -7.02 -10.90 -10.71
N GLU A 91 -6.97 -11.92 -9.87
CA GLU A 91 -7.02 -11.79 -8.43
C GLU A 91 -6.49 -13.07 -7.77
N VAL A 92 -6.12 -12.96 -6.50
CA VAL A 92 -5.74 -14.10 -5.67
C VAL A 92 -6.35 -13.94 -4.27
N ALA A 93 -6.82 -15.03 -3.69
CA ALA A 93 -7.29 -15.07 -2.31
C ALA A 93 -6.11 -15.20 -1.36
N VAL A 94 -6.01 -14.32 -0.37
CA VAL A 94 -4.95 -14.30 0.62
C VAL A 94 -5.32 -15.19 1.80
N THR A 95 -4.45 -16.14 2.14
CA THR A 95 -4.67 -17.07 3.24
C THR A 95 -3.44 -17.28 4.10
N GLU A 96 -3.66 -17.53 5.39
CA GLU A 96 -2.64 -17.91 6.36
C GLU A 96 -3.12 -19.18 7.08
N GLY A 97 -2.35 -20.27 6.97
CA GLY A 97 -2.79 -21.57 7.51
C GLY A 97 -4.15 -22.03 6.96
N GLY A 98 -4.46 -21.69 5.70
CA GLY A 98 -5.74 -22.00 5.05
C GLY A 98 -6.91 -21.09 5.42
N ARG A 99 -6.72 -20.11 6.31
CA ARG A 99 -7.76 -19.14 6.70
C ARG A 99 -7.61 -17.83 5.93
N PRO A 100 -8.70 -17.22 5.43
CA PRO A 100 -8.63 -15.92 4.79
C PRO A 100 -8.04 -14.85 5.70
N VAL A 101 -7.20 -13.98 5.15
CA VAL A 101 -6.70 -12.77 5.84
C VAL A 101 -7.41 -11.57 5.26
N THR A 102 -8.36 -10.99 6.01
CA THR A 102 -9.11 -9.78 5.63
C THR A 102 -8.39 -8.51 6.10
N GLU A 103 -8.99 -7.36 5.84
CA GLU A 103 -8.50 -6.03 6.26
C GLU A 103 -7.14 -5.67 5.66
N LEU A 104 -6.84 -6.22 4.47
CA LEU A 104 -5.63 -5.89 3.71
C LEU A 104 -5.71 -4.42 3.29
N ASN A 105 -4.77 -3.61 3.77
CA ASN A 105 -4.76 -2.17 3.56
C ASN A 105 -3.57 -1.75 2.70
N GLU A 106 -2.68 -0.89 3.19
CA GLU A 106 -1.54 -0.41 2.41
C GLU A 106 -0.63 -1.56 1.95
N LEU A 107 -0.08 -1.44 0.73
CA LEU A 107 0.68 -2.47 0.05
C LEU A 107 2.05 -1.96 -0.38
N GLU A 108 3.07 -2.81 -0.26
CA GLU A 108 4.38 -2.59 -0.89
C GLU A 108 4.88 -3.85 -1.60
N CYS A 109 5.32 -3.69 -2.85
CA CYS A 109 5.75 -4.80 -3.70
C CYS A 109 7.29 -4.87 -3.70
N VAL A 110 7.86 -5.95 -3.12
CA VAL A 110 9.32 -6.12 -2.99
C VAL A 110 9.76 -7.47 -3.54
N GLY A 111 10.57 -7.43 -4.60
CA GLY A 111 10.98 -8.63 -5.32
C GLY A 111 9.76 -9.40 -5.83
N ALA A 112 9.61 -10.65 -5.39
CA ALA A 112 8.48 -11.50 -5.77
C ALA A 112 7.30 -11.44 -4.78
N ALA A 113 7.40 -10.68 -3.68
CA ALA A 113 6.41 -10.67 -2.60
C ALA A 113 5.63 -9.36 -2.53
N VAL A 114 4.43 -9.44 -1.95
CA VAL A 114 3.60 -8.29 -1.58
C VAL A 114 3.56 -8.20 -0.07
N TYR A 115 3.92 -7.06 0.49
CA TYR A 115 3.75 -6.74 1.91
C TYR A 115 2.43 -5.99 2.05
N ALA A 116 1.64 -6.35 3.06
CA ALA A 116 0.37 -5.69 3.32
C ALA A 116 0.22 -5.37 4.81
N ASN A 117 -0.19 -4.14 5.13
CA ASN A 117 -0.75 -3.86 6.45
C ASN A 117 -2.07 -4.60 6.62
N VAL A 118 -2.34 -5.10 7.82
CA VAL A 118 -3.65 -5.62 8.22
C VAL A 118 -4.29 -4.57 9.14
N LEU A 119 -5.34 -3.89 8.65
CA LEU A 119 -5.98 -2.80 9.39
C LEU A 119 -6.49 -3.29 10.75
N PHE A 120 -6.48 -2.38 11.75
CA PHE A 120 -6.83 -2.66 13.16
C PHE A 120 -5.88 -3.61 13.88
N THR A 121 -4.69 -3.87 13.33
CA THR A 121 -3.63 -4.65 13.97
C THR A 121 -2.28 -3.97 13.79
N ASP A 122 -1.29 -4.36 14.60
CA ASP A 122 0.12 -3.99 14.39
C ASP A 122 0.86 -4.98 13.49
N ARG A 123 0.14 -5.60 12.54
CA ARG A 123 0.66 -6.71 11.74
C ARG A 123 0.91 -6.30 10.29
N ILE A 124 2.03 -6.76 9.76
CA ILE A 124 2.34 -6.73 8.33
C ILE A 124 2.50 -8.16 7.84
N VAL A 125 1.77 -8.55 6.80
CA VAL A 125 1.89 -9.89 6.20
C VAL A 125 2.70 -9.84 4.92
N ARG A 126 3.57 -10.82 4.71
CA ARG A 126 4.30 -11.04 3.47
C ARG A 126 3.61 -12.13 2.66
N ILE A 127 3.05 -11.76 1.52
CA ILE A 127 2.18 -12.58 0.69
C ILE A 127 2.93 -12.99 -0.58
N ASP A 128 2.84 -14.26 -0.95
CA ASP A 128 3.16 -14.71 -2.30
C ASP A 128 1.99 -14.36 -3.24
N PRO A 129 2.15 -13.45 -4.22
CA PRO A 129 1.07 -13.03 -5.10
C PRO A 129 0.74 -14.05 -6.21
N VAL A 130 1.40 -15.20 -6.25
CA VAL A 130 1.01 -16.32 -7.13
C VAL A 130 -0.01 -17.21 -6.44
N THR A 131 0.27 -17.59 -5.19
CA THR A 131 -0.55 -18.55 -4.44
C THR A 131 -1.54 -17.88 -3.49
N GLY A 132 -1.26 -16.64 -3.08
CA GLY A 132 -1.98 -15.94 -2.02
C GLY A 132 -1.58 -16.38 -0.62
N ALA A 133 -0.62 -17.30 -0.47
CA ALA A 133 -0.17 -17.74 0.83
C ALA A 133 0.59 -16.62 1.55
N VAL A 134 0.23 -16.38 2.81
CA VAL A 134 1.07 -15.63 3.74
C VAL A 134 2.29 -16.50 4.07
N THR A 135 3.46 -15.97 3.75
CA THR A 135 4.76 -16.63 3.93
C THR A 135 5.50 -16.15 5.18
N ALA A 136 5.11 -15.00 5.72
CA ALA A 136 5.58 -14.48 7.00
C ALA A 136 4.56 -13.48 7.55
N SER A 137 4.46 -13.43 8.87
CA SER A 137 3.72 -12.41 9.61
C SER A 137 4.72 -11.63 10.47
N ILE A 138 4.78 -10.33 10.24
CA ILE A 138 5.68 -9.40 10.92
C ILE A 138 4.89 -8.69 12.00
N ASP A 139 5.38 -8.78 13.23
CA ASP A 139 4.88 -8.02 14.37
C ASP A 139 5.58 -6.65 14.39
N ALA A 140 4.79 -5.59 14.22
CA ALA A 140 5.23 -4.20 14.31
C ALA A 140 4.76 -3.52 15.60
N SER A 141 4.24 -4.30 16.57
CA SER A 141 3.95 -3.81 17.90
C SER A 141 5.22 -3.27 18.56
N GLY A 142 5.05 -2.24 19.41
CA GLY A 142 6.17 -1.59 20.08
C GLY A 142 7.02 -0.65 19.20
N LEU A 143 6.72 -0.50 17.90
CA LEU A 143 7.31 0.59 17.11
C LEU A 143 6.89 1.94 17.69
N LEU A 144 5.59 2.14 17.88
CA LEU A 144 5.05 3.32 18.55
C LEU A 144 4.81 3.00 20.02
N ARG A 145 5.10 3.94 20.91
CA ARG A 145 4.79 3.80 22.34
C ARG A 145 3.32 4.12 22.58
N ASP A 146 2.74 3.53 23.63
CA ASP A 146 1.34 3.74 23.99
C ASP A 146 1.00 5.22 24.26
N ASP A 147 1.95 5.99 24.80
CA ASP A 147 1.79 7.42 25.08
C ASP A 147 1.78 8.31 23.82
N GLU A 148 2.14 7.76 22.66
CA GLU A 148 2.10 8.43 21.36
C GLU A 148 0.84 8.08 20.56
N LEU A 149 0.03 7.11 20.99
CA LEU A 149 -1.19 6.72 20.31
C LEU A 149 -2.30 7.75 20.55
N VAL A 150 -2.76 8.35 19.45
CA VAL A 150 -3.88 9.30 19.44
C VAL A 150 -5.12 8.66 18.78
N PRO A 151 -6.34 9.17 19.02
CA PRO A 151 -7.53 8.64 18.36
C PRO A 151 -7.39 8.60 16.83
N GLY A 152 -7.65 7.43 16.24
CA GLY A 152 -7.51 7.19 14.81
C GLY A 152 -6.09 6.80 14.36
N ALA A 153 -5.11 6.75 15.28
CA ALA A 153 -3.79 6.22 14.95
C ALA A 153 -3.87 4.73 14.62
N ALA A 154 -3.22 4.34 13.52
CA ALA A 154 -3.18 2.96 13.07
C ALA A 154 -1.94 2.74 12.19
N LEU A 155 -1.28 1.59 12.35
CA LEU A 155 -0.22 1.15 11.46
C LEU A 155 -0.75 1.09 10.02
N ASN A 156 -0.16 1.89 9.12
CA ASN A 156 -0.56 1.97 7.71
C ASN A 156 0.47 2.78 6.90
N GLY A 157 1.25 2.11 6.07
CA GLY A 157 2.31 2.72 5.26
C GLY A 157 3.62 1.95 5.35
N ILE A 158 4.00 1.32 4.24
CA ILE A 158 5.20 0.52 4.07
C ILE A 158 5.91 1.00 2.81
N ALA A 159 7.22 1.24 2.88
CA ALA A 159 8.01 1.51 1.69
C ALA A 159 9.36 0.83 1.78
N ALA A 160 9.73 0.06 0.75
CA ALA A 160 11.06 -0.53 0.68
C ALA A 160 12.09 0.57 0.38
N VAL A 161 13.23 0.52 1.08
CA VAL A 161 14.34 1.42 0.82
C VAL A 161 15.17 0.85 -0.34
N PRO A 162 15.21 1.49 -1.52
CA PRO A 162 15.86 0.92 -2.70
C PRO A 162 17.32 0.56 -2.45
N GLY A 163 17.75 -0.58 -2.98
CA GLY A 163 19.14 -1.08 -2.85
C GLY A 163 19.50 -1.59 -1.45
N THR A 164 18.53 -1.79 -0.57
CA THR A 164 18.75 -2.31 0.78
C THR A 164 17.70 -3.37 1.16
N HIS A 165 17.87 -4.01 2.31
CA HIS A 165 16.86 -4.89 2.93
C HIS A 165 16.00 -4.17 3.98
N GLN A 166 15.97 -2.84 3.93
CA GLN A 166 15.29 -2.03 4.93
C GLN A 166 13.96 -1.49 4.42
N PHE A 167 13.07 -1.24 5.35
CA PHE A 167 11.75 -0.69 5.12
C PHE A 167 11.59 0.60 5.91
N LEU A 168 10.80 1.52 5.36
CA LEU A 168 10.18 2.60 6.10
C LEU A 168 8.77 2.18 6.49
N ILE A 169 8.46 2.25 7.78
CA ILE A 169 7.14 1.91 8.32
C ILE A 169 6.60 3.13 9.08
N THR A 170 5.32 3.42 8.91
CA THR A 170 4.62 4.52 9.60
C THR A 170 3.15 4.16 9.81
N GLY A 171 2.39 5.08 10.37
CA GLY A 171 0.94 4.95 10.51
C GLY A 171 0.19 6.26 10.34
N LYS A 172 -1.14 6.13 10.28
CA LYS A 172 -2.07 7.26 10.35
C LYS A 172 -1.83 7.98 11.67
N PHE A 173 -1.68 9.30 11.61
CA PHE A 173 -1.42 10.17 12.78
C PHE A 173 -0.16 9.84 13.60
N TRP A 174 0.74 8.99 13.11
CA TRP A 174 2.01 8.75 13.79
C TRP A 174 2.90 10.00 13.68
N PRO A 175 3.59 10.41 14.77
CA PRO A 175 4.46 11.58 14.75
C PRO A 175 5.79 11.34 14.01
N ARG A 176 6.07 10.08 13.66
CA ARG A 176 7.34 9.63 13.11
C ARG A 176 7.20 8.40 12.24
N MET A 177 8.23 8.16 11.44
CA MET A 177 8.42 6.95 10.64
C MET A 177 9.66 6.21 11.12
N PHE A 178 9.65 4.89 10.99
CA PHE A 178 10.72 4.01 11.42
C PHE A 178 11.43 3.42 10.21
N ARG A 179 12.77 3.43 10.22
CA ARG A 179 13.57 2.66 9.27
C ARG A 179 13.97 1.36 9.94
N VAL A 180 13.47 0.25 9.45
CA VAL A 180 13.62 -1.08 10.08
C VAL A 180 14.30 -2.06 9.14
N THR A 181 14.92 -3.09 9.72
CA THR A 181 15.28 -4.32 9.01
C THR A 181 14.35 -5.41 9.53
N LEU A 182 13.77 -6.20 8.65
CA LEU A 182 12.94 -7.33 9.05
C LEU A 182 13.85 -8.52 9.34
N ALA A 183 13.94 -8.91 10.62
CA ALA A 183 14.68 -10.10 11.04
C ALA A 183 13.75 -11.33 11.00
N PRO A 184 14.26 -12.52 10.65
CA PRO A 184 13.57 -13.78 10.92
C PRO A 184 13.28 -13.91 12.42
N ALA A 185 12.22 -14.64 12.76
CA ALA A 185 11.99 -15.11 14.12
C ALA A 185 13.05 -16.14 14.54
#